data_AF-A0AAW0YYP5-F1
#
_entry.id   AF-A0AAW0YYP5-F1
#
_cell.length_a   1.000
_cell.length_b   1.000
_cell.length_c   1.000
_cell.angle_alpha   90.00
_cell.angle_beta   90.00
_cell.angle_gamma   90.00
#
_symmetry.space_group_name_H-M   'P 1'
#
loop_
_entity.id
_entity.type
_entity.pdbx_description
1 polymer ?
#
loop_
_entity_poly.entity_id
_entity_poly.type
_entity_poly.pdbx_seq_one_letter_code
_entity_poly.pdbx_strand_id
1 'polypeptide(L)'
;MPQQIKDIKKFLEIARRKDATLARIKKTSIKNVHTTSASSKSKAAKAPTHVTKFKIRCSRYLYTLVLDDAEKAEKLKQSLPPGLKVEDVSSKAPKKK
;
A
#
# COMPACT_ATOMS: atom_id res chain seq x y z
N MET A 1 6.51 -11.58 11.44
CA MET A 1 5.54 -10.60 11.98
C MET A 1 5.51 -9.37 11.08
N PRO A 2 4.34 -8.90 10.62
CA PRO A 2 4.20 -7.63 9.91
C PRO A 2 4.22 -6.44 10.89
N GLN A 3 4.70 -5.27 10.46
CA GLN A 3 4.65 -4.02 11.20
C GLN A 3 4.11 -2.89 10.33
N GLN A 4 3.20 -2.07 10.88
CA GLN A 4 2.70 -0.90 10.19
C GLN A 4 3.53 0.35 10.53
N ILE A 5 3.83 1.16 9.51
CA ILE A 5 4.45 2.47 9.66
C ILE A 5 3.42 3.52 9.25
N LYS A 6 3.33 4.60 10.03
CA LYS A 6 2.44 5.74 9.72
C LYS A 6 3.20 6.87 9.02
N ASP A 7 4.45 7.12 9.42
CA ASP A 7 5.24 8.25 8.91
C ASP A 7 5.99 7.92 7.62
N ILE A 8 5.87 8.80 6.63
CA ILE A 8 6.52 8.65 5.32
C ILE A 8 8.05 8.74 5.44
N LYS A 9 8.58 9.64 6.28
CA LYS A 9 10.04 9.81 6.47
C LYS A 9 10.68 8.53 6.98
N LYS A 10 10.10 7.93 8.03
CA LYS A 10 10.54 6.66 8.60
C LYS A 10 10.45 5.50 7.58
N PHE A 11 9.43 5.52 6.72
CA PHE A 11 9.30 4.54 5.65
C PHE A 11 10.45 4.65 4.62
N LEU A 12 10.82 5.87 4.20
CA LEU A 12 11.93 6.10 3.26
C LEU A 12 13.31 5.80 3.88
N GLU A 13 13.48 6.04 5.17
CA GLU A 13 14.67 5.59 5.91
C GLU A 13 14.79 4.07 5.87
N ILE A 14 13.68 3.35 6.10
CA ILE A 14 13.66 1.89 6.05
C ILE A 14 13.94 1.37 4.64
N ALA A 15 13.40 2.02 3.61
CA ALA A 15 13.66 1.66 2.21
C ALA A 15 15.14 1.76 1.82
N ARG A 16 15.90 2.67 2.44
CA ARG A 16 17.33 2.88 2.18
C ARG A 16 18.25 1.97 3.00
N ARG A 17 17.71 1.19 3.93
CA ARG A 17 18.54 0.28 4.74
C ARG A 17 19.06 -0.88 3.89
N LYS A 18 20.28 -1.32 4.20
CA LYS A 18 20.94 -2.47 3.57
C LYS A 18 20.17 -3.79 3.68
N ASP A 19 19.30 -3.94 4.67
CA ASP A 19 18.50 -5.15 4.88
C ASP A 19 17.15 -5.14 4.15
N ALA A 20 16.79 -4.04 3.48
CA ALA A 20 15.60 -3.97 2.64
C ALA A 20 15.88 -4.66 1.30
N THR A 21 15.11 -5.72 1.00
CA THR A 21 15.37 -6.56 -0.18
C THR A 21 14.34 -6.37 -1.28
N LEU A 22 13.09 -6.05 -0.93
CA LEU A 22 11.99 -6.01 -1.88
C LEU A 22 10.88 -5.05 -1.41
N ALA A 23 10.39 -4.21 -2.30
CA ALA A 23 9.20 -3.40 -2.09
C ALA A 23 8.03 -3.94 -2.93
N ARG A 24 6.90 -4.22 -2.29
CA ARG A 24 5.64 -4.56 -2.97
C ARG A 24 4.67 -3.40 -2.88
N ILE A 25 4.14 -2.97 -4.01
CA ILE A 25 3.15 -1.91 -4.08
C ILE A 25 1.81 -2.54 -4.41
N LYS A 26 0.85 -2.41 -3.49
CA LYS A 26 -0.50 -2.96 -3.63
C LYS A 26 -1.51 -1.84 -3.74
N LYS A 27 -1.96 -1.56 -4.96
CA LYS A 27 -3.09 -0.65 -5.21
C LYS A 27 -4.40 -1.38 -4.98
N THR A 28 -5.26 -0.83 -4.13
CA THR A 28 -6.58 -1.37 -3.79
C THR A 28 -7.62 -0.29 -4.06
N SER A 29 -8.61 -0.58 -4.88
CA SER A 29 -9.83 0.22 -4.95
C SER A 29 -10.79 -0.35 -3.92
N ILE A 30 -10.95 0.34 -2.79
CA ILE A 30 -11.95 -0.07 -1.80
C ILE A 30 -13.29 0.44 -2.32
N LYS A 31 -14.12 -0.49 -2.80
CA LYS A 31 -15.54 -0.24 -3.00
C LYS A 31 -16.20 -0.47 -1.65
N ASN A 32 -16.91 0.51 -1.11
CA ASN A 32 -17.70 0.34 0.11
C ASN A 32 -18.84 -0.65 -0.16
N VAL A 33 -18.56 -1.95 -0.03
CA VAL A 33 -19.57 -3.00 -0.02
C VAL A 33 -20.06 -3.12 1.42
N HIS A 34 -20.95 -2.22 1.83
CA HIS A 34 -21.84 -2.47 2.95
C HIS A 34 -23.22 -2.82 2.40
N THR A 35 -23.35 -4.08 1.98
CA THR A 35 -24.63 -4.77 1.84
C THR A 35 -24.75 -5.75 3.00
N THR A 36 -25.07 -5.25 4.18
CA THR A 36 -25.78 -6.02 5.20
C THR A 36 -26.73 -5.06 5.91
N SER A 37 -27.96 -5.06 5.40
CA SER A 37 -29.23 -4.80 6.07
C SER A 37 -29.20 -4.19 7.47
N ALA A 38 -29.86 -3.02 7.55
CA ALA A 38 -30.46 -2.43 8.74
C ALA A 38 -29.50 -1.78 9.76
N SER A 39 -29.16 -0.51 9.55
CA SER A 39 -29.80 0.58 10.31
C SER A 39 -29.13 1.94 10.04
N SER A 40 -29.94 2.87 9.55
CA SER A 40 -29.89 4.32 9.83
C SER A 40 -28.63 5.15 9.50
N LYS A 41 -28.65 5.69 8.28
CA LYS A 41 -28.65 7.14 8.00
C LYS A 41 -27.49 7.99 8.54
N SER A 42 -26.41 8.08 7.76
CA SER A 42 -25.72 9.36 7.53
C SER A 42 -25.17 9.41 6.11
N LYS A 43 -25.65 10.41 5.34
CA LYS A 43 -25.29 10.72 3.96
C LYS A 43 -23.79 11.02 3.81
N ALA A 44 -23.10 10.28 2.95
CA ALA A 44 -22.18 10.79 1.93
C ALA A 44 -21.72 9.59 1.10
N ALA A 45 -22.14 9.52 -0.16
CA ALA A 45 -21.57 8.59 -1.12
C ALA A 45 -20.10 8.97 -1.35
N LYS A 46 -19.20 8.48 -0.49
CA LYS A 46 -17.76 8.74 -0.57
C LYS A 46 -17.26 8.09 -1.85
N ALA A 47 -16.66 8.89 -2.74
CA ALA A 47 -15.98 8.43 -3.95
C ALA A 47 -15.07 7.22 -3.65
N PRO A 48 -14.85 6.31 -4.62
CA PRO A 48 -14.03 5.12 -4.40
C PRO A 48 -12.66 5.53 -3.85
N THR A 49 -12.39 5.15 -2.60
CA THR A 49 -11.12 5.47 -1.94
C THR A 49 -10.03 4.56 -2.50
N HIS A 50 -9.04 5.17 -3.16
CA HIS A 50 -7.88 4.48 -3.71
C HIS A 50 -6.82 4.33 -2.62
N VAL A 51 -6.75 3.14 -2.02
CA VAL A 51 -5.77 2.85 -0.97
C VAL A 51 -4.58 2.10 -1.56
N THR A 52 -3.40 2.71 -1.46
CA THR A 52 -2.14 2.10 -1.87
C THR A 52 -1.37 1.65 -0.64
N LYS A 53 -0.95 0.39 -0.61
CA LYS A 53 -0.12 -0.18 0.45
C LYS A 53 1.29 -0.42 -0.08
N PHE A 54 2.27 0.25 0.49
CA PHE A 54 3.68 0.02 0.23
C PHE A 54 4.23 -0.94 1.27
N LYS A 55 4.76 -2.08 0.82
CA LYS A 55 5.22 -3.15 1.70
C LYS A 55 6.71 -3.41 1.47
N ILE A 56 7.57 -3.04 2.40
CA ILE A 56 9.01 -3.31 2.33
C ILE A 56 9.32 -4.58 3.10
N ARG A 57 9.95 -5.55 2.43
CA ARG A 57 10.52 -6.74 3.05
C ARG A 57 11.92 -6.41 3.54
N CYS A 58 12.13 -6.55 4.85
CA CYS A 58 13.44 -6.55 5.49
C CYS A 58 13.76 -7.96 6.02
N SER A 59 14.93 -8.14 6.64
CA SER A 59 15.32 -9.45 7.22
C SER A 59 14.28 -9.97 8.21
N ARG A 60 13.90 -9.17 9.21
CA ARG A 60 13.00 -9.60 10.30
C ARG A 60 11.52 -9.29 10.05
N TYR A 61 11.22 -8.12 9.51
CA TYR A 61 9.85 -7.60 9.42
C TYR A 61 9.43 -7.29 8.00
N LEU A 62 8.12 -7.36 7.77
CA LEU A 62 7.47 -6.75 6.61
C LEU A 62 6.87 -5.43 7.08
N TYR A 63 7.43 -4.32 6.61
CA TYR A 63 6.95 -2.99 6.94
C TYR A 63 5.90 -2.53 5.94
N THR A 64 4.75 -2.08 6.43
CA THR A 64 3.66 -1.61 5.56
C THR A 64 3.31 -0.17 5.85
N LEU A 65 3.38 0.69 4.84
CA LEU A 65 2.79 2.03 4.84
C LEU A 65 1.50 1.99 4.03
N VAL A 66 0.42 2.54 4.58
CA VAL A 66 -0.89 2.67 3.92
C VAL A 66 -1.10 4.13 3.58
N LEU A 67 -1.46 4.42 2.34
CA LEU A 67 -1.67 5.76 1.83
C LEU A 67 -2.97 5.82 1.02
N ASP A 68 -3.85 6.74 1.39
CA ASP A 68 -5.18 6.88 0.77
C ASP A 68 -5.19 7.86 -0.42
N ASP A 69 -4.11 8.62 -0.58
CA ASP A 69 -3.93 9.62 -1.63
C ASP A 69 -3.15 9.01 -2.79
N ALA A 70 -3.80 8.92 -3.96
CA ALA A 70 -3.23 8.30 -5.16
C ALA A 70 -2.06 9.11 -5.74
N GLU A 71 -2.11 10.45 -5.68
CA GLU A 71 -1.07 11.31 -6.25
C GLU A 71 0.21 11.23 -5.41
N LYS A 72 0.06 11.26 -4.08
CA LYS A 72 1.19 11.06 -3.17
C LYS A 72 1.77 9.65 -3.28
N ALA A 73 0.94 8.65 -3.58
CA ALA A 73 1.43 7.30 -3.81
C ALA A 73 2.34 7.20 -5.04
N GLU A 74 2.00 7.84 -6.16
CA GLU A 74 2.86 7.87 -7.35
C GLU A 74 4.19 8.58 -7.07
N LYS A 75 4.16 9.73 -6.38
CA LYS A 75 5.39 10.44 -5.95
C LYS A 75 6.25 9.59 -5.02
N LEU A 76 5.64 8.88 -4.09
CA LEU A 76 6.36 8.00 -3.17
C LEU A 76 6.98 6.81 -3.89
N LYS A 77 6.32 6.26 -4.91
CA LYS A 77 6.85 5.20 -5.77
C LYS A 77 8.13 5.66 -6.49
N GLN A 78 8.13 6.89 -7.02
CA GLN A 78 9.30 7.50 -7.66
C GLN A 78 10.45 7.78 -6.67
N SER A 79 10.12 8.01 -5.39
CA SER A 79 11.11 8.30 -4.34
C SER A 79 11.80 7.06 -3.76
N LEU A 80 11.38 5.85 -4.18
CA LEU A 80 12.02 4.62 -3.73
C LEU A 80 13.44 4.51 -4.30
N PRO A 81 14.40 3.98 -3.53
CA PRO A 81 15.76 3.83 -3.99
C PRO A 81 15.82 2.88 -5.20
N PRO A 82 16.50 3.24 -6.30
CA PRO A 82 16.51 2.46 -7.55
C PRO A 82 17.18 1.07 -7.41
N GLY A 83 18.01 0.87 -6.38
CA GLY A 83 18.60 -0.44 -6.07
C GLY A 83 17.62 -1.42 -5.40
N LEU A 84 16.43 -0.97 -5.00
CA LEU A 84 15.42 -1.81 -4.37
C LEU A 84 14.50 -2.44 -5.43
N LYS A 85 14.32 -3.76 -5.38
CA LYS A 85 13.41 -4.46 -6.30
C LYS A 85 11.97 -4.08 -5.99
N VAL A 86 11.29 -3.43 -6.93
CA VAL A 86 9.88 -3.00 -6.79
C VAL A 86 8.96 -3.93 -7.58
N GLU A 87 8.00 -4.58 -6.91
CA GLU A 87 6.96 -5.41 -7.51
C GLU A 87 5.58 -4.76 -7.35
N ASP A 88 4.88 -4.50 -8.46
CA ASP A 88 3.48 -4.05 -8.43
C ASP A 88 2.53 -5.25 -8.33
N VAL A 89 1.85 -5.39 -7.19
CA VAL A 89 0.89 -6.48 -6.96
C VAL A 89 -0.52 -6.04 -7.34
N SER A 90 -0.90 -6.22 -8.61
CA SER A 90 -2.31 -6.11 -9.00
C SER A 90 -3.11 -7.30 -8.44
N SER A 91 -4.39 -7.14 -8.08
CA SER A 91 -5.23 -8.26 -7.55
C SER A 91 -5.73 -9.19 -8.65
N LYS A 92 -5.36 -8.95 -9.92
CA LYS A 92 -5.59 -9.91 -10.99
C LYS A 92 -4.51 -10.97 -10.87
N ALA A 93 -4.92 -12.17 -10.47
CA ALA A 93 -4.04 -13.35 -10.47
C ALA A 93 -3.31 -13.44 -11.83
N PRO A 94 -2.01 -13.81 -11.85
CA PRO A 94 -1.37 -14.14 -13.12
C PRO A 94 -2.14 -15.33 -13.70
N LYS A 95 -2.78 -15.13 -14.86
CA LYS A 95 -3.27 -16.24 -15.67
C LYS A 95 -2.03 -17.06 -16.04
N LYS A 96 -1.77 -18.16 -15.33
CA LYS A 96 -0.86 -19.20 -15.84
C LYS A 96 -1.47 -19.69 -17.16
N LYS A 97 -0.78 -19.42 -18.26
CA LYS A 97 -0.91 -20.24 -19.48
C LYS A 97 -0.08 -21.49 -19.29
#